data_AF-A0A7C6FUZ7-F1
#
_entry.id   AF-A0A7C6FUZ7-F1
#
_cell.length_a   1.000
_cell.length_b   1.000
_cell.length_c   1.000
_cell.angle_alpha   90.00
_cell.angle_beta   90.00
_cell.angle_gamma   90.00
#
_symmetry.space_group_name_H-M   'P 1'
#
loop_
_entity.id
_entity.type
_entity.pdbx_description
1 polymer ?
#
loop_
_entity_poly.entity_id
_entity_poly.type
_entity_poly.pdbx_seq_one_letter_code
_entity_poly.pdbx_strand_id
1 'polypeptide(L)'
;MAYTPLEDDLDIISKLDDEPNDHQGLTPAQLKARFDLAGNKIKKYINDTLLPEMAQAVEGCVPMTRTVNGKALSEDIALTAQDVLAMPAGTFIPTALADLNEDSTHRTVTDAEKAAWNAKGAL
;
A
#
# COMPACT_ATOMS: atom_id res chain seq x y z
N MET A 1 13.33 14.02 -6.49
CA MET A 1 14.46 13.62 -7.35
C MET A 1 14.61 14.69 -8.41
N ALA A 2 15.83 15.15 -8.68
CA ALA A 2 16.08 16.06 -9.78
C ALA A 2 16.18 15.22 -11.06
N TYR A 3 15.33 15.51 -12.05
CA TYR A 3 15.46 14.90 -13.38
C TYR A 3 16.55 15.64 -14.15
N THR A 4 17.31 14.91 -14.96
CA THR A 4 18.25 15.54 -15.90
C THR A 4 17.42 16.23 -16.98
N PRO A 5 17.54 17.56 -17.18
CA PRO A 5 16.73 18.27 -18.17
C PRO A 5 17.18 17.95 -19.61
N LEU A 6 16.26 18.11 -20.57
CA LEU A 6 16.60 18.11 -21.99
C LEU A 6 17.31 19.42 -22.35
N GLU A 7 18.63 19.37 -22.48
CA GLU A 7 19.46 20.52 -22.86
C GLU A 7 19.72 20.61 -24.38
N ASP A 8 19.35 19.55 -25.10
CA ASP A 8 19.53 19.44 -26.53
C ASP A 8 18.67 20.46 -27.27
N ASP A 9 19.31 21.29 -28.10
CA ASP A 9 18.57 22.22 -28.95
C ASP A 9 17.69 21.46 -29.96
N LEU A 10 16.41 21.85 -30.02
CA LEU A 10 15.38 21.27 -30.87
C LEU A 10 15.00 22.18 -32.04
N ASP A 11 15.41 23.44 -32.02
CA ASP A 11 15.06 24.42 -33.05
C ASP A 11 16.02 24.31 -34.25
N ILE A 12 16.04 23.13 -34.88
CA ILE A 12 17.06 22.74 -35.86
C ILE A 12 16.81 23.35 -37.24
N ILE A 13 15.54 23.57 -37.61
CA ILE A 13 15.13 24.03 -38.95
C ILE A 13 15.08 25.55 -39.06
N SER A 14 14.67 26.26 -38.00
CA SER A 14 14.63 27.74 -37.99
C SER A 14 16.01 28.38 -38.14
N LYS A 15 17.07 27.62 -37.82
CA LYS A 15 18.48 28.03 -37.94
C LYS A 15 19.07 27.80 -39.34
N LEU A 16 18.26 27.31 -40.28
CA LEU A 16 18.66 27.23 -41.68
C LEU A 16 18.57 28.62 -42.32
N ASP A 17 19.43 28.84 -43.31
CA ASP A 17 19.43 30.04 -44.13
C ASP A 17 18.08 30.21 -44.85
N ASP A 18 17.51 31.42 -44.78
CA ASP A 18 16.22 31.79 -45.36
C ASP A 18 16.35 32.56 -46.68
N GLU A 19 17.58 32.76 -47.18
CA GLU A 19 17.83 33.44 -48.46
C GLU A 19 17.22 32.65 -49.64
N PRO A 20 16.28 33.26 -50.40
CA PRO A 20 15.63 32.58 -51.50
C PRO A 20 16.60 32.35 -52.67
N ASN A 21 16.70 31.09 -53.11
CA ASN A 21 17.53 30.62 -54.24
C ASN A 21 19.05 30.78 -54.07
N ASP A 22 19.58 30.69 -52.85
CA ASP A 22 21.04 30.61 -52.63
C ASP A 22 21.62 29.27 -53.15
N HIS A 23 22.84 29.35 -53.70
CA HIS A 23 23.58 28.22 -54.24
C HIS A 23 24.12 27.27 -53.14
N GLN A 24 23.99 27.61 -51.85
CA GLN A 24 24.38 26.76 -50.71
C GLN A 24 23.20 26.11 -49.97
N GLY A 25 22.01 26.11 -50.58
CA GLY A 25 20.83 25.43 -50.04
C GLY A 25 21.08 23.94 -49.77
N LEU A 26 20.42 23.42 -48.72
CA LEU A 26 20.50 22.00 -48.40
C LEU A 26 19.84 21.16 -49.49
N THR A 27 20.46 20.03 -49.80
CA THR A 27 19.79 18.97 -50.58
C THR A 27 18.57 18.45 -49.82
N PRO A 28 17.57 17.84 -50.51
CA PRO A 28 16.42 17.23 -49.84
C PRO A 28 16.79 16.22 -48.76
N ALA A 29 17.88 15.47 -48.97
CA ALA A 29 18.38 14.50 -48.00
C ALA A 29 18.94 15.18 -46.74
N GLN A 30 19.69 16.28 -46.90
CA GLN A 30 20.22 17.05 -45.78
C GLN A 30 19.11 17.75 -45.01
N LEU A 31 18.10 18.31 -45.70
CA LEU A 31 16.92 18.90 -45.07
C LEU A 31 16.15 17.84 -44.26
N LYS A 32 15.93 16.66 -44.86
CA LYS A 32 15.28 15.56 -44.16
C LYS A 32 16.06 15.15 -42.92
N ALA A 33 17.39 15.00 -43.02
CA ALA A 33 18.23 14.65 -41.89
C ALA A 33 18.16 15.71 -40.77
N ARG A 34 18.11 17.00 -41.11
CA ARG A 34 17.93 18.10 -40.17
C ARG A 34 16.56 18.06 -39.50
N PHE A 35 15.50 17.79 -40.26
CA PHE A 35 14.13 17.70 -39.75
C PHE A 35 13.97 16.54 -38.78
N ASP A 36 14.54 15.38 -39.10
CA ASP A 36 14.47 14.19 -38.26
C ASP A 36 15.28 14.36 -36.95
N LEU A 37 16.25 15.28 -36.89
CA LEU A 37 17.18 15.42 -35.76
C LEU A 37 16.47 15.73 -34.45
N ALA A 38 15.53 16.69 -34.44
CA ALA A 38 14.81 17.08 -33.22
C ALA A 38 13.97 15.91 -32.68
N GLY A 39 13.23 15.23 -33.55
CA GLY A 39 12.45 14.04 -33.18
C GLY A 39 13.33 12.91 -32.62
N ASN A 40 14.50 12.68 -33.23
CA ASN A 40 15.46 11.68 -32.76
C ASN A 40 16.07 12.05 -31.41
N LYS A 41 16.41 13.33 -31.18
CA LYS A 41 16.91 13.81 -29.88
C LYS A 41 15.88 13.64 -28.77
N ILE A 42 14.63 14.01 -29.01
CA ILE A 42 13.52 13.80 -28.08
C ILE A 42 13.36 12.31 -27.77
N LYS A 43 13.34 11.47 -28.82
CA LYS A 43 13.23 10.01 -28.66
C LYS A 43 14.37 9.45 -27.80
N LYS A 44 15.61 9.91 -28.03
CA LYS A 44 16.78 9.51 -27.26
C LYS A 44 16.63 9.91 -25.80
N TYR A 45 16.34 11.18 -25.52
CA TYR A 45 16.17 11.68 -24.16
C TYR A 45 15.07 10.94 -23.39
N ILE A 46 13.91 10.68 -24.04
CA ILE A 46 12.83 9.92 -23.41
C ILE A 46 13.28 8.51 -23.05
N ASN A 47 13.87 7.77 -23.99
CA ASN A 47 14.22 6.35 -23.77
C ASN A 47 15.44 6.17 -22.88
N ASP A 48 16.45 7.02 -23.04
CA ASP A 48 17.77 6.81 -22.44
C ASP A 48 17.97 7.61 -21.15
N THR A 49 17.14 8.63 -20.89
CA THR A 49 17.28 9.51 -19.71
C THR A 49 16.01 9.54 -18.88
N LEU A 50 14.92 10.08 -19.42
CA LEU A 50 13.72 10.36 -18.64
C LEU A 50 13.06 9.07 -18.12
N LEU A 51 12.85 8.06 -18.96
CA LEU A 51 12.22 6.81 -18.56
C LEU A 51 13.02 6.05 -17.49
N PRO A 52 14.35 5.86 -17.63
CA PRO A 52 15.18 5.28 -16.56
C PRO A 52 15.12 6.06 -15.25
N GLU A 53 15.21 7.39 -15.29
CA GLU A 53 15.14 8.23 -14.08
C GLU A 53 13.77 8.15 -13.41
N MET A 54 12.69 8.13 -14.19
CA MET A 54 11.34 7.92 -13.66
C MET A 54 11.17 6.53 -13.04
N ALA A 55 11.69 5.48 -13.68
CA ALA A 55 11.63 4.12 -13.17
C ALA A 55 12.38 4.01 -11.83
N GLN A 56 13.59 4.55 -11.77
CA GLN A 56 14.37 4.61 -10.53
C GLN A 56 13.69 5.46 -9.46
N ALA A 57 12.98 6.53 -9.86
CA ALA A 57 12.30 7.40 -8.92
C ALA A 57 11.11 6.76 -8.21
N VAL A 58 10.49 5.73 -8.81
CA VAL A 58 9.37 4.99 -8.23
C VAL A 58 9.78 3.63 -7.69
N GLU A 59 10.99 3.17 -8.00
CA GLU A 59 11.52 1.88 -7.54
C GLU A 59 11.59 1.83 -6.01
N GLY A 60 10.91 0.85 -5.42
CA GLY A 60 10.92 0.65 -3.96
C GLY A 60 10.14 1.67 -3.15
N CYS A 61 9.54 2.71 -3.76
CA CYS A 61 8.69 3.68 -3.04
C CYS A 61 7.47 3.04 -2.39
N VAL A 62 6.97 1.94 -2.96
CA VAL A 62 5.89 1.13 -2.38
C VAL A 62 6.39 -0.30 -2.18
N PRO A 63 6.47 -0.79 -0.94
CA PRO A 63 6.73 -2.20 -0.68
C PRO A 63 5.63 -3.04 -1.33
N MET A 64 5.97 -3.78 -2.38
CA MET A 64 5.04 -4.68 -3.08
C MET A 64 4.68 -5.91 -2.25
N THR A 65 5.45 -6.18 -1.20
CA THR A 65 5.17 -7.22 -0.23
C THR A 65 5.30 -6.65 1.17
N ARG A 66 4.39 -7.08 2.05
CA ARG A 66 4.51 -6.88 3.50
C ARG A 66 4.41 -8.25 4.14
N THR A 67 5.20 -8.47 5.18
CA THR A 67 5.12 -9.69 5.96
C THR A 67 4.52 -9.42 7.32
N VAL A 68 3.66 -10.32 7.79
CA VAL A 68 3.26 -10.39 9.20
C VAL A 68 3.97 -11.60 9.80
N ASN A 69 4.81 -11.37 10.81
CA ASN A 69 5.60 -12.42 11.46
C ASN A 69 6.38 -13.31 10.46
N GLY A 70 7.03 -12.70 9.46
CA GLY A 70 7.84 -13.41 8.45
C GLY A 70 7.04 -14.15 7.36
N LYS A 71 5.69 -14.08 7.37
CA LYS A 71 4.84 -14.65 6.31
C LYS A 71 4.29 -13.56 5.40
N ALA A 72 4.26 -13.80 4.09
CA ALA A 72 3.72 -12.85 3.11
C ALA A 72 2.21 -12.63 3.30
N LEU A 73 1.76 -11.39 3.13
CA LEU A 73 0.35 -11.01 3.13
C LEU A 73 -0.22 -11.13 1.70
N SER A 74 -0.71 -12.30 1.33
CA SER A 74 -1.27 -12.58 -0.01
C SER A 74 -2.79 -12.43 -0.11
N GLU A 75 -3.49 -12.41 1.02
CA GLU A 75 -4.96 -12.30 1.15
C GLU A 75 -5.29 -11.55 2.45
N ASP A 76 -6.58 -11.22 2.67
CA ASP A 76 -7.06 -10.60 3.90
C ASP A 76 -6.81 -11.50 5.12
N ILE A 77 -6.49 -10.89 6.27
CA ILE A 77 -6.38 -11.62 7.54
C ILE A 77 -7.74 -11.60 8.23
N ALA A 78 -8.45 -12.72 8.17
CA ALA A 78 -9.59 -12.96 9.04
C ALA A 78 -9.09 -13.43 10.41
N LEU A 79 -9.39 -12.68 11.49
CA LEU A 79 -9.15 -13.11 12.86
C LEU A 79 -10.47 -13.52 13.51
N THR A 80 -10.47 -14.69 14.12
CA THR A 80 -11.54 -15.18 14.99
C THR A 80 -11.19 -14.92 16.46
N ALA A 81 -12.16 -15.06 17.36
CA ALA A 81 -11.90 -14.94 18.79
C ALA A 81 -10.84 -15.97 19.25
N GLN A 82 -10.82 -17.16 18.64
CA GLN A 82 -9.86 -18.22 18.93
C GLN A 82 -8.42 -17.82 18.61
N ASP A 83 -8.20 -17.10 17.50
CA ASP A 83 -6.85 -16.71 17.06
C ASP A 83 -6.15 -15.78 18.05
N VAL A 84 -6.91 -15.02 18.83
CA VAL A 84 -6.40 -14.04 19.81
C VAL A 84 -6.71 -14.43 21.25
N LEU A 85 -7.17 -15.67 21.49
CA LEU A 85 -7.61 -16.16 22.80
C LEU A 85 -8.68 -15.26 23.46
N ALA A 86 -9.49 -14.59 22.65
CA ALA A 86 -10.62 -13.81 23.11
C ALA A 86 -11.85 -14.70 23.33
N MET A 87 -12.77 -14.20 24.16
CA MET A 87 -14.11 -14.79 24.29
C MET A 87 -14.86 -14.65 22.95
N PRO A 88 -15.54 -15.70 22.44
CA PRO A 88 -16.39 -15.59 21.28
C PRO A 88 -17.47 -14.50 21.43
N ALA A 89 -17.76 -13.82 20.33
CA ALA A 89 -18.87 -12.87 20.30
C ALA A 89 -20.18 -13.61 20.61
N GLY A 90 -21.01 -13.03 21.49
CA GLY A 90 -22.28 -13.62 21.90
C GLY A 90 -22.17 -14.69 22.98
N THR A 91 -20.98 -14.96 23.55
CA THR A 91 -20.91 -15.73 24.78
C THR A 91 -21.72 -15.02 25.87
N PHE A 92 -22.72 -15.72 26.42
CA PHE A 92 -23.50 -15.21 27.53
C PHE A 92 -22.61 -15.10 28.76
N ILE A 93 -22.46 -13.87 29.27
CA ILE A 93 -21.80 -13.61 30.55
C ILE A 93 -22.92 -13.25 31.52
N PRO A 94 -23.20 -14.09 32.54
CA PRO A 94 -24.17 -13.80 33.58
C PRO A 94 -23.92 -12.43 34.20
N THR A 95 -24.95 -11.57 34.21
CA THR A 95 -24.86 -10.23 34.83
C THR A 95 -25.63 -10.16 36.15
N ALA A 96 -26.54 -11.10 36.39
CA ALA A 96 -27.23 -11.28 37.65
C ALA A 96 -26.89 -12.66 38.27
N LEU A 97 -26.96 -12.74 39.60
CA LEU A 97 -26.74 -14.00 40.32
C LEU A 97 -27.73 -15.10 39.93
N ALA A 98 -28.95 -14.72 39.55
CA ALA A 98 -29.99 -15.67 39.13
C ALA A 98 -29.66 -16.40 37.82
N ASP A 99 -28.74 -15.85 37.02
CA ASP A 99 -28.33 -16.43 35.74
C ASP A 99 -27.14 -17.40 35.89
N LEU A 100 -26.55 -17.49 37.09
CA LEU A 100 -25.45 -18.41 37.39
C LEU A 100 -26.00 -19.79 37.74
N ASN A 101 -25.41 -20.82 37.14
CA ASN A 101 -25.74 -22.19 37.49
C ASN A 101 -25.11 -22.51 38.87
N GLU A 102 -25.91 -23.03 39.81
CA GLU A 102 -25.34 -23.47 41.10
C GLU A 102 -24.47 -24.71 40.88
N ASP A 103 -23.18 -24.60 41.19
CA ASP A 103 -22.27 -25.74 41.27
C ASP A 103 -21.45 -25.67 42.57
N SER A 104 -20.90 -26.81 43.01
CA SER A 104 -20.17 -26.90 44.28
C SER A 104 -18.91 -26.02 44.34
N THR A 105 -18.43 -25.53 43.21
CA THR A 105 -17.25 -24.66 43.08
C THR A 105 -17.58 -23.17 42.93
N HIS A 106 -18.83 -22.80 42.63
CA HIS A 106 -19.25 -21.41 42.37
C HIS A 106 -20.51 -20.98 43.16
N ARG A 107 -20.86 -21.67 44.25
CA ARG A 107 -21.95 -21.27 45.14
C ARG A 107 -21.57 -20.08 46.03
N THR A 108 -22.48 -19.12 46.16
CA THR A 108 -22.32 -17.95 47.04
C THR A 108 -22.55 -18.26 48.53
N VAL A 109 -23.22 -19.39 48.84
CA VAL A 109 -23.52 -19.84 50.20
C VAL A 109 -23.33 -21.36 50.31
N THR A 110 -22.57 -21.79 51.32
CA THR A 110 -22.32 -23.22 51.61
C THR A 110 -23.53 -23.92 52.23
N ASP A 111 -23.58 -25.25 52.18
CA ASP A 111 -24.67 -26.02 52.81
C ASP A 111 -24.69 -25.87 54.33
N ALA A 112 -23.52 -25.68 54.95
CA ALA A 112 -23.39 -25.43 56.38
C ALA A 112 -24.04 -24.10 56.79
N GLU A 113 -23.82 -23.03 56.01
CA GLU A 113 -24.44 -21.72 56.26
C GLU A 113 -25.97 -21.78 56.07
N LYS A 114 -26.45 -22.46 55.03
CA LYS A 114 -27.89 -22.69 54.83
C LYS A 114 -28.51 -23.43 56.03
N ALA A 115 -27.86 -24.49 56.51
CA ALA A 115 -28.33 -25.25 57.67
C ALA A 115 -28.37 -24.42 58.95
N ALA A 116 -27.33 -23.61 59.20
CA ALA A 116 -27.25 -22.73 60.36
C ALA A 116 -28.34 -21.66 60.37
N TRP A 117 -28.69 -21.09 59.21
CA TRP A 117 -29.79 -20.11 59.11
C TRP A 117 -31.16 -20.74 59.32
N ASN A 118 -31.43 -21.90 58.70
CA ASN A 118 -32.70 -22.61 58.88
C ASN A 118 -32.96 -22.99 60.34
N ALA A 119 -31.90 -23.38 61.09
CA ALA A 119 -32.01 -23.69 62.51
C ALA A 119 -32.37 -22.47 63.38
N LYS A 120 -31.96 -21.26 62.98
CA LYS A 120 -32.28 -20.01 63.70
C LYS A 120 -33.73 -19.56 63.54
N GLY A 121 -34.39 -19.94 62.45
CA GLY A 121 -35.80 -19.63 62.19
C GLY A 121 -36.79 -20.63 62.79
N ALA A 122 -36.31 -21.70 63.42
CA ALA A 122 -37.13 -22.78 63.99
C ALA A 122 -37.47 -22.59 65.49
N LEU A 123 -37.29 -21.37 66.02
CA LEU A 123 -37.72 -20.93 67.36
C LEU A 123 -39.07 -20.23 67.29
#